data_AF-A0A356EPK0-F1
#
_entry.id   AF-A0A356EPK0-F1
#
_cell.length_a   1.000
_cell.length_b   1.000
_cell.length_c   1.000
_cell.angle_alpha   90.00
_cell.angle_beta   90.00
_cell.angle_gamma   90.00
#
_symmetry.space_group_name_H-M   'P 1'
#
loop_
_entity.id
_entity.type
_entity.pdbx_description
1 polymer ?
#
loop_
_entity_poly.entity_id
_entity_poly.type
_entity_poly.pdbx_seq_one_letter_code
_entity_poly.pdbx_strand_id
1 'polypeptide(L)'
;MGHGKNMRVYFVIFQVSSFRCGPCVFGGKAPWRLPLDGDFLKPRRPMTRTPEGGIAELFLDFFDRPPKITVAFSCCFKTDRILNDCFDLSGFLSARPVRPVPDAPGPIGFRHPKSVRRALMKNPQTCLLVARFDAPRAQGRDRMCLAIIGVLVATLALGSTVVLADPLPGRDVLKFQQLPLDNLTYPVGDPINGYQNKTYWGHDNFSTAYSRQTTNGTIVYDGRFMADDFADLFKSPVVHVKWWGSYLAPGDGIPVDKFLISFEADIPADPTNPASFSRPGQPLLNQIITRGPLSPGSGTFTEKPISPGGDPLFETLYEYNAELHLGAEFNQVANEVYWLKIVALVDLPAGVPPIDIENPPSFVPQWGWHNRDYTKFNALASTSPAVNPGEHLAGFLNPTPGVRVYHFQDNAVAGQVFVDPAGQTLPDGTVVPLVLQEPLSMAPTYYRDDVDGPGIAGLSGPIVMHTYSQDLAFALYTVVPEPTSVLLLMTGLAAAFAGRSRPWARHR
;
A
#
# COMPACT_ATOMS: atom_id res chain seq x y z
N MET A 1 50.01 23.55 27.95
CA MET A 1 49.75 22.09 27.89
C MET A 1 48.41 21.83 28.55
N GLY A 2 47.33 21.80 27.76
CA GLY A 2 45.95 21.71 28.27
C GLY A 2 45.39 20.30 28.09
N HIS A 3 44.91 19.71 29.18
CA HIS A 3 44.28 18.39 29.21
C HIS A 3 42.93 18.39 28.49
N GLY A 4 42.83 17.65 27.38
CA GLY A 4 41.57 17.30 26.75
C GLY A 4 40.87 16.17 27.50
N LYS A 5 39.62 16.40 27.93
CA LYS A 5 38.75 15.36 28.51
C LYS A 5 38.06 14.62 27.36
N ASN A 6 38.29 13.31 27.28
CA ASN A 6 37.55 12.42 26.39
C ASN A 6 36.15 12.16 26.96
N MET A 7 35.13 12.46 26.17
CA MET A 7 33.73 12.12 26.46
C MET A 7 33.47 10.73 25.85
N ARG A 8 33.09 9.75 26.67
CA ARG A 8 32.62 8.43 26.20
C ARG A 8 31.11 8.40 26.27
N VAL A 9 30.49 8.01 25.16
CA VAL A 9 29.05 7.75 25.05
C VAL A 9 28.85 6.25 25.07
N TYR A 10 27.94 5.76 25.92
CA TYR A 10 27.53 4.36 25.98
C TYR A 10 26.11 4.24 25.44
N PHE A 11 25.88 3.27 24.57
CA PHE A 11 24.54 2.88 24.13
C PHE A 11 24.10 1.65 24.91
N VAL A 12 22.88 1.68 25.45
CA VAL A 12 22.20 0.54 26.05
C VAL A 12 21.09 0.13 25.10
N ILE A 13 21.18 -1.09 24.57
CA ILE A 13 20.17 -1.69 23.70
C ILE A 13 19.31 -2.60 24.56
N PHE A 14 18.00 -2.40 24.57
CA PHE A 14 17.05 -3.32 25.17
C PHE A 14 16.59 -4.34 24.13
N GLN A 15 16.81 -5.61 24.42
CA GLN A 15 16.32 -6.73 23.62
C GLN A 15 14.95 -7.15 24.17
N VAL A 16 13.90 -7.00 23.35
CA VAL A 16 12.55 -7.48 23.69
C VAL A 16 12.37 -8.87 23.10
N SER A 17 12.29 -9.88 23.96
CA SER A 17 12.03 -11.27 23.56
C SER A 17 10.53 -11.48 23.35
N SER A 18 10.13 -11.90 22.15
CA SER A 18 8.76 -12.33 21.85
C SER A 18 8.44 -13.68 22.49
N PHE A 19 7.33 -13.77 23.21
CA PHE A 19 6.74 -15.05 23.65
C PHE A 19 6.15 -15.80 22.44
N ARG A 20 6.53 -17.07 22.26
CA ARG A 20 5.84 -18.01 21.36
C ARG A 20 4.84 -18.84 22.14
N CYS A 21 3.57 -18.81 21.75
CA CYS A 21 2.60 -19.86 22.09
C CYS A 21 2.83 -21.05 21.15
N GLY A 22 3.00 -22.25 21.72
CA GLY A 22 3.13 -23.50 20.97
C GLY A 22 1.78 -24.01 20.44
N PRO A 23 1.76 -24.85 19.39
CA PRO A 23 0.53 -25.35 18.80
C PRO A 23 -0.06 -26.52 19.61
N CYS A 24 -1.39 -26.53 19.73
CA CYS A 24 -2.16 -27.69 20.17
C CYS A 24 -2.25 -28.72 19.02
N VAL A 25 -1.82 -29.95 19.27
CA VAL A 25 -1.96 -31.08 18.36
C VAL A 25 -3.24 -31.84 18.71
N PHE A 26 -4.19 -31.92 17.78
CA PHE A 26 -5.29 -32.89 17.84
C PHE A 26 -4.99 -34.05 16.89
N GLY A 27 -4.85 -35.25 17.45
CA GLY A 27 -4.68 -36.49 16.71
C GLY A 27 -6.01 -37.02 16.17
N GLY A 28 -6.04 -37.32 14.87
CA GLY A 28 -7.14 -38.00 14.19
C GLY A 28 -6.64 -39.29 13.54
N LYS A 29 -7.37 -40.39 13.79
CA LYS A 29 -7.06 -41.77 13.40
C LYS A 29 -7.33 -42.07 11.91
N ALA A 30 -6.70 -43.16 11.47
CA ALA A 30 -6.62 -43.77 10.13
C ALA A 30 -7.96 -44.02 9.38
N PRO A 31 -7.91 -44.27 8.04
CA PRO A 31 -9.06 -44.25 7.15
C PRO A 31 -9.73 -45.62 6.94
N TRP A 32 -11.02 -45.59 6.62
CA TRP A 32 -11.77 -46.70 6.06
C TRP A 32 -11.59 -46.74 4.53
N ARG A 33 -11.12 -47.87 4.00
CA ARG A 33 -11.17 -48.19 2.56
C ARG A 33 -12.43 -49.02 2.28
N LEU A 34 -13.15 -48.66 1.22
CA LEU A 34 -13.97 -49.59 0.44
C LEU A 34 -13.77 -49.30 -1.06
N PRO A 35 -13.77 -50.34 -1.92
CA PRO A 35 -13.50 -50.21 -3.35
C PRO A 35 -14.81 -49.94 -4.11
N LEU A 36 -14.75 -49.14 -5.16
CA LEU A 36 -15.77 -49.15 -6.21
C LEU A 36 -15.07 -49.21 -7.57
N ASP A 37 -15.11 -50.41 -8.13
CA ASP A 37 -14.91 -50.69 -9.54
C ASP A 37 -16.01 -49.99 -10.35
N GLY A 38 -15.62 -49.48 -11.51
CA GLY A 38 -16.49 -48.74 -12.42
C GLY A 38 -17.46 -49.60 -13.21
N ASP A 39 -18.37 -48.94 -13.93
CA ASP A 39 -18.55 -49.24 -15.35
C ASP A 39 -19.29 -48.13 -16.11
N PHE A 40 -18.95 -48.09 -17.39
CA PHE A 40 -19.14 -47.04 -18.39
C PHE A 40 -20.56 -46.99 -19.03
N LEU A 41 -20.90 -45.78 -19.50
CA LEU A 41 -21.70 -45.40 -20.68
C LEU A 41 -23.19 -45.75 -20.82
N LYS A 42 -24.00 -44.69 -21.02
CA LYS A 42 -24.85 -44.53 -22.22
C LYS A 42 -25.28 -43.07 -22.43
N PRO A 43 -25.23 -42.52 -23.66
CA PRO A 43 -25.66 -41.16 -23.96
C PRO A 43 -27.15 -41.12 -24.37
N ARG A 44 -27.88 -40.07 -23.96
CA ARG A 44 -29.17 -39.71 -24.58
C ARG A 44 -29.25 -38.20 -24.86
N ARG A 45 -29.18 -37.92 -26.17
CA ARG A 45 -29.81 -36.90 -27.05
C ARG A 45 -30.30 -35.54 -26.50
N PRO A 46 -30.21 -34.50 -27.35
CA PRO A 46 -30.49 -33.10 -26.98
C PRO A 46 -32.00 -32.78 -27.02
N MET A 47 -32.44 -31.84 -26.18
CA MET A 47 -33.71 -31.15 -26.31
C MET A 47 -33.47 -29.66 -26.55
N THR A 48 -34.09 -29.17 -27.62
CA THR A 48 -34.16 -27.78 -28.07
C THR A 48 -35.25 -26.99 -27.33
N ARG A 49 -34.89 -25.76 -26.95
CA ARG A 49 -35.66 -24.50 -26.76
C ARG A 49 -37.19 -24.53 -26.64
N THR A 50 -37.70 -23.74 -25.68
CA THR A 50 -38.35 -22.41 -25.93
C THR A 50 -38.52 -21.62 -24.60
N PRO A 51 -38.76 -20.29 -24.66
CA PRO A 51 -38.42 -19.31 -23.63
C PRO A 51 -39.62 -18.97 -22.72
N GLU A 52 -39.38 -18.04 -21.79
CA GLU A 52 -40.31 -17.36 -20.87
C GLU A 52 -40.11 -17.74 -19.39
N GLY A 53 -39.64 -16.77 -18.61
CA GLY A 53 -39.42 -16.90 -17.18
C GLY A 53 -38.76 -15.65 -16.62
N GLY A 54 -39.47 -14.52 -16.68
CA GLY A 54 -39.08 -13.31 -15.97
C GLY A 54 -39.09 -13.56 -14.46
N ILE A 55 -37.99 -13.21 -13.79
CA ILE A 55 -37.92 -13.21 -12.33
C ILE A 55 -38.06 -11.76 -11.88
N ALA A 56 -39.07 -11.55 -11.04
CA ALA A 56 -39.39 -10.28 -10.41
C ALA A 56 -38.29 -9.85 -9.43
N GLU A 57 -37.89 -8.58 -9.53
CA GLU A 57 -37.08 -7.90 -8.53
C GLU A 57 -37.88 -7.70 -7.24
N LEU A 58 -37.31 -8.15 -6.12
CA LEU A 58 -37.83 -7.89 -4.79
C LEU A 58 -37.20 -6.58 -4.28
N PHE A 59 -37.97 -5.49 -4.32
CA PHE A 59 -37.64 -4.26 -3.61
C PHE A 59 -37.81 -4.48 -2.09
N LEU A 60 -36.75 -4.25 -1.33
CA LEU A 60 -36.80 -4.07 0.12
C LEU A 60 -36.38 -2.64 0.44
N ASP A 61 -37.38 -1.76 0.59
CA ASP A 61 -37.24 -0.48 1.25
C ASP A 61 -37.11 -0.70 2.76
N PHE A 62 -36.08 -0.14 3.41
CA PHE A 62 -36.17 0.24 4.83
C PHE A 62 -35.14 1.31 5.26
N PHE A 63 -35.71 2.42 5.73
CA PHE A 63 -35.28 3.45 6.71
C PHE A 63 -34.18 4.50 6.42
N ASP A 64 -34.69 5.73 6.30
CA ASP A 64 -34.08 7.02 6.64
C ASP A 64 -33.49 7.06 8.07
N ARG A 65 -32.18 7.33 8.17
CA ARG A 65 -31.50 8.38 8.98
C ARG A 65 -30.03 8.01 9.25
N PRO A 66 -29.07 8.94 9.06
CA PRO A 66 -27.67 8.69 9.41
C PRO A 66 -27.44 8.78 10.94
N PRO A 67 -26.57 7.94 11.53
CA PRO A 67 -26.18 8.08 12.93
C PRO A 67 -25.25 9.29 13.11
N LYS A 68 -25.52 10.10 14.14
CA LYS A 68 -24.58 11.09 14.65
C LYS A 68 -23.49 10.37 15.45
N ILE A 69 -22.26 10.37 14.95
CA ILE A 69 -21.09 9.94 15.70
C ILE A 69 -20.55 11.15 16.46
N THR A 70 -20.66 11.12 17.79
CA THR A 70 -19.97 12.05 18.68
C THR A 70 -18.70 11.36 19.15
N VAL A 71 -17.53 11.84 18.68
CA VAL A 71 -16.24 11.39 19.18
C VAL A 71 -15.88 12.22 20.41
N ALA A 72 -15.80 11.58 21.58
CA ALA A 72 -15.27 12.16 22.80
C ALA A 72 -13.86 11.64 23.05
N PHE A 73 -12.88 12.54 23.14
CA PHE A 73 -11.53 12.20 23.57
C PHE A 73 -11.45 12.32 25.10
N SER A 74 -11.06 11.25 25.77
CA SER A 74 -10.74 11.24 27.20
C SER A 74 -9.25 10.95 27.36
N CYS A 75 -8.45 11.97 27.68
CA CYS A 75 -7.07 11.79 28.10
C CYS A 75 -7.00 11.59 29.62
N CYS A 76 -6.70 10.36 30.05
CA CYS A 76 -6.27 10.09 31.43
C CYS A 76 -4.76 10.33 31.53
N PHE A 77 -4.34 11.40 32.21
CA PHE A 77 -2.97 11.53 32.69
C PHE A 77 -2.87 10.84 34.05
N LYS A 78 -2.06 9.78 34.11
CA LYS A 78 -1.63 9.17 35.37
C LYS A 78 -0.21 9.66 35.65
N THR A 79 -0.08 10.56 36.62
CA THR A 79 1.21 10.97 37.17
C THR A 79 1.58 10.02 38.31
N ASP A 80 2.43 9.03 38.06
CA ASP A 80 3.05 8.25 39.13
C ASP A 80 4.44 8.85 39.45
N ARG A 81 4.56 9.28 40.72
CA ARG A 81 5.77 9.82 41.33
C ARG A 81 6.82 8.71 41.52
N ILE A 82 8.05 9.07 41.20
CA ILE A 82 9.29 8.36 41.52
C ILE A 82 9.48 8.27 43.04
N LEU A 83 9.80 7.08 43.54
CA LEU A 83 10.53 6.88 44.79
C LEU A 83 11.72 5.97 44.51
N ASN A 84 12.89 6.43 44.96
CA ASN A 84 14.17 5.75 44.97
C ASN A 84 14.08 4.38 45.67
N ASP A 85 14.85 3.40 45.21
CA ASP A 85 15.69 2.60 46.10
C ASP A 85 16.75 1.80 45.32
N CYS A 86 17.78 1.45 46.07
CA CYS A 86 19.17 1.19 45.70
C CYS A 86 19.44 -0.04 44.82
N PHE A 87 20.51 0.08 44.01
CA PHE A 87 21.29 -1.03 43.49
C PHE A 87 21.94 -1.80 44.65
N ASP A 88 21.76 -3.13 44.68
CA ASP A 88 22.74 -4.03 45.28
C ASP A 88 23.00 -5.19 44.30
N LEU A 89 24.28 -5.48 44.10
CA LEU A 89 24.85 -6.32 43.05
C LEU A 89 25.66 -7.42 43.72
N SER A 90 25.05 -8.59 43.87
CA SER A 90 25.71 -9.88 44.12
C SER A 90 24.81 -10.94 43.50
N GLY A 91 25.24 -12.03 42.89
CA GLY A 91 26.52 -12.68 42.71
C GLY A 91 26.17 -14.08 42.18
N PHE A 92 26.88 -14.52 41.14
CA PHE A 92 26.66 -15.77 40.42
C PHE A 92 26.98 -17.02 41.28
N LEU A 93 26.20 -18.10 41.09
CA LEU A 93 26.57 -19.54 41.04
C LEU A 93 25.74 -20.52 41.90
N SER A 94 25.09 -21.43 41.16
CA SER A 94 25.17 -22.90 41.30
C SER A 94 24.29 -23.67 42.30
N ALA A 95 23.86 -24.82 41.78
CA ALA A 95 23.44 -26.08 42.42
C ALA A 95 21.98 -26.25 42.90
N ARG A 96 21.23 -27.05 42.11
CA ARG A 96 20.14 -27.95 42.57
C ARG A 96 20.71 -28.98 43.56
N PRO A 97 19.92 -29.55 44.50
CA PRO A 97 19.11 -30.75 44.15
C PRO A 97 17.79 -30.98 44.93
N VAL A 98 16.88 -31.70 44.25
CA VAL A 98 16.01 -32.81 44.73
C VAL A 98 14.83 -32.53 45.69
N ARG A 99 13.67 -33.09 45.30
CA ARG A 99 12.34 -33.11 45.99
C ARG A 99 12.35 -34.02 47.24
N PRO A 100 11.31 -33.99 48.11
CA PRO A 100 10.10 -34.80 47.84
C PRO A 100 8.75 -34.14 48.20
N VAL A 101 7.71 -34.67 47.54
CA VAL A 101 6.24 -34.59 47.75
C VAL A 101 5.92 -35.34 49.08
N PRO A 102 4.85 -35.07 49.88
CA PRO A 102 3.47 -35.32 49.42
C PRO A 102 2.26 -34.60 50.07
N ASP A 103 1.13 -34.87 49.39
CA ASP A 103 -0.28 -34.95 49.82
C ASP A 103 -1.24 -33.73 49.76
N ALA A 104 -2.35 -34.02 49.06
CA ALA A 104 -3.59 -33.26 48.82
C ALA A 104 -4.52 -33.31 50.09
N PRO A 105 -5.84 -32.96 50.07
CA PRO A 105 -6.72 -32.40 49.02
C PRO A 105 -7.69 -31.30 49.52
N GLY A 106 -8.51 -30.75 48.61
CA GLY A 106 -9.80 -30.15 48.97
C GLY A 106 -10.33 -29.08 48.01
N PRO A 107 -11.44 -29.30 47.28
CA PRO A 107 -12.12 -28.29 46.49
C PRO A 107 -13.29 -27.67 47.27
N ILE A 108 -13.39 -26.35 47.28
CA ILE A 108 -14.60 -25.64 47.70
C ILE A 108 -15.12 -24.88 46.49
N GLY A 109 -16.27 -25.32 45.97
CA GLY A 109 -17.08 -24.56 45.02
C GLY A 109 -18.11 -23.71 45.74
N PHE A 110 -18.40 -22.52 45.22
CA PHE A 110 -19.62 -21.75 45.47
C PHE A 110 -19.88 -20.86 44.25
N ARG A 111 -20.92 -21.16 43.45
CA ARG A 111 -22.25 -20.54 43.47
C ARG A 111 -22.27 -19.04 43.17
N HIS A 112 -22.73 -18.71 41.97
CA HIS A 112 -23.62 -17.56 41.70
C HIS A 112 -24.84 -17.60 42.66
N PRO A 113 -25.39 -16.45 43.11
CA PRO A 113 -26.39 -15.76 42.27
C PRO A 113 -26.58 -14.24 42.48
N LYS A 114 -27.19 -13.63 41.45
CA LYS A 114 -28.25 -12.59 41.47
C LYS A 114 -28.10 -11.42 42.46
N SER A 115 -28.12 -10.19 41.93
CA SER A 115 -29.35 -9.37 42.00
C SER A 115 -29.21 -8.05 41.25
N VAL A 116 -30.27 -7.78 40.49
CA VAL A 116 -30.57 -6.53 39.80
C VAL A 116 -31.13 -5.55 40.84
N ARG A 117 -30.55 -4.35 40.94
CA ARG A 117 -31.27 -3.16 41.41
C ARG A 117 -30.98 -1.99 40.48
N ARG A 118 -32.02 -1.57 39.76
CA ARG A 118 -32.14 -0.25 39.13
C ARG A 118 -32.09 0.81 40.22
N ALA A 119 -31.12 1.71 40.13
CA ALA A 119 -31.16 3.00 40.80
C ALA A 119 -31.19 4.09 39.72
N LEU A 120 -32.18 4.97 39.81
CA LEU A 120 -32.29 6.23 39.06
C LEU A 120 -30.97 7.01 39.13
N MET A 121 -30.33 7.26 37.99
CA MET A 121 -29.30 8.29 37.89
C MET A 121 -29.95 9.63 37.50
N LYS A 122 -29.85 10.58 38.44
CA LYS A 122 -30.04 12.01 38.20
C LYS A 122 -28.88 12.54 37.35
N ASN A 123 -29.19 13.53 36.51
CA ASN A 123 -28.30 14.31 35.65
C ASN A 123 -26.86 14.47 36.18
N PRO A 124 -25.81 14.19 35.37
CA PRO A 124 -24.48 14.68 35.67
C PRO A 124 -24.42 16.18 35.32
N GLN A 125 -24.35 17.03 36.34
CA GLN A 125 -23.90 18.40 36.16
C GLN A 125 -22.42 18.38 35.79
N THR A 126 -22.11 18.86 34.59
CA THR A 126 -20.75 19.08 34.12
C THR A 126 -20.16 20.27 34.88
N CYS A 127 -19.32 20.00 35.88
CA CYS A 127 -18.48 21.04 36.49
C CYS A 127 -17.38 21.41 35.49
N LEU A 128 -17.58 22.50 34.75
CA LEU A 128 -16.54 23.18 33.99
C LEU A 128 -15.57 23.83 35.00
N LEU A 129 -14.46 23.15 35.31
CA LEU A 129 -13.38 23.76 36.08
C LEU A 129 -12.62 24.72 35.15
N VAL A 130 -13.03 25.99 35.11
CA VAL A 130 -12.26 27.06 34.48
C VAL A 130 -11.08 27.37 35.42
N ALA A 131 -9.93 26.78 35.14
CA ALA A 131 -8.68 27.24 35.73
C ALA A 131 -8.36 28.63 35.16
N ARG A 132 -8.75 29.68 35.87
CA ARG A 132 -8.23 31.04 35.63
C ARG A 132 -6.79 31.07 36.10
N PHE A 133 -5.85 31.06 35.15
CA PHE A 133 -4.49 31.49 35.42
C PHE A 133 -4.48 33.02 35.42
N ASP A 134 -4.54 33.61 36.62
CA ASP A 134 -4.25 35.03 36.78
C ASP A 134 -2.75 35.23 36.53
N ALA A 135 -2.43 35.69 35.32
CA ALA A 135 -1.07 36.05 34.97
C ALA A 135 -0.63 37.23 35.86
N PRO A 136 0.47 37.12 36.64
CA PRO A 136 0.96 38.23 37.43
C PRO A 136 1.25 39.43 36.52
N ARG A 137 1.03 40.65 37.02
CA ARG A 137 1.43 41.91 36.37
C ARG A 137 2.95 41.98 36.28
N ALA A 138 3.51 41.23 35.35
CA ALA A 138 4.92 41.16 35.07
C ALA A 138 5.32 42.33 34.15
N GLN A 139 6.37 43.04 34.54
CA GLN A 139 7.01 44.11 33.80
C GLN A 139 7.29 43.68 32.35
N GLY A 140 7.27 44.62 31.40
CA GLY A 140 7.31 44.37 29.94
C GLY A 140 8.44 43.49 29.40
N ARG A 141 9.45 43.13 30.21
CA ARG A 141 10.49 42.14 29.86
C ARG A 141 9.99 40.68 29.89
N ASP A 142 9.10 40.32 30.82
CA ASP A 142 8.68 38.92 31.00
C ASP A 142 7.74 38.44 29.89
N ARG A 143 7.00 39.37 29.28
CA ARG A 143 6.14 39.08 28.12
C ARG A 143 6.93 38.71 26.87
N MET A 144 8.14 39.27 26.72
CA MET A 144 9.00 38.98 25.58
C MET A 144 9.67 37.60 25.73
N CYS A 145 10.12 37.25 26.93
CA CYS A 145 10.69 35.92 27.21
C CYS A 145 9.66 34.81 27.02
N LEU A 146 8.42 34.99 27.48
CA LEU A 146 7.36 34.00 27.29
C LEU A 146 6.98 33.81 25.81
N ALA A 147 6.98 34.89 25.02
CA ALA A 147 6.74 34.80 23.58
C ALA A 147 7.88 34.05 22.86
N ILE A 148 9.14 34.33 23.20
CA ILE A 148 10.31 33.65 22.62
C ILE A 148 10.32 32.16 22.97
N ILE A 149 10.03 31.81 24.24
CA ILE A 149 9.94 30.41 24.67
C ILE A 149 8.79 29.69 23.95
N GLY A 150 7.63 30.34 23.79
CA GLY A 150 6.52 29.79 23.02
C GLY A 150 6.88 29.50 21.56
N VAL A 151 7.61 30.42 20.92
CA VAL A 151 8.09 30.23 19.54
C VAL A 151 9.13 29.10 19.46
N LEU A 152 10.08 29.03 20.41
CA LEU A 152 11.11 27.99 20.48
C LEU A 152 10.53 26.60 20.73
N VAL A 153 9.56 26.46 21.64
CA VAL A 153 8.88 25.19 21.91
C VAL A 153 8.06 24.75 20.69
N ALA A 154 7.39 25.69 20.01
CA ALA A 154 6.68 25.39 18.77
C ALA A 154 7.65 24.95 17.65
N THR A 155 8.82 25.59 17.51
CA THR A 155 9.82 25.18 16.51
C THR A 155 10.48 23.84 16.84
N LEU A 156 10.75 23.55 18.11
CA LEU A 156 11.28 22.24 18.56
C LEU A 156 10.26 21.12 18.41
N ALA A 157 8.98 21.37 18.67
CA ALA A 157 7.89 20.41 18.45
C ALA A 157 7.66 20.12 16.95
N LEU A 158 7.86 21.13 16.07
CA LEU A 158 7.81 20.95 14.62
C LEU A 158 9.05 20.24 14.05
N GLY A 159 10.20 20.32 14.72
CA GLY A 159 11.47 19.73 14.25
C GLY A 159 11.72 18.28 14.68
N SER A 160 10.86 17.65 15.48
CA SER A 160 11.11 16.36 16.13
C SER A 160 10.30 15.17 15.59
N THR A 161 9.50 15.33 14.54
CA THR A 161 8.66 14.25 13.97
C THR A 161 9.17 13.65 12.67
N VAL A 162 10.36 14.03 12.20
CA VAL A 162 10.91 13.40 10.99
C VAL A 162 11.61 12.12 11.42
N VAL A 163 10.99 10.97 11.17
CA VAL A 163 11.61 9.71 10.72
C VAL A 163 10.57 8.60 10.87
N LEU A 164 10.25 7.97 9.73
CA LEU A 164 9.47 6.75 9.55
C LEU A 164 7.97 6.87 9.79
N ALA A 165 7.24 7.35 8.78
CA ALA A 165 6.37 6.35 8.18
C ALA A 165 6.17 6.56 6.69
N ASP A 166 5.67 5.49 6.12
CA ASP A 166 5.63 5.19 4.71
C ASP A 166 4.20 4.66 4.42
N PRO A 167 3.32 5.43 3.75
CA PRO A 167 3.52 6.78 3.21
C PRO A 167 3.72 7.83 4.32
N LEU A 168 4.18 9.05 4.01
CA LEU A 168 4.50 10.06 5.02
C LEU A 168 3.24 10.39 5.87
N PRO A 169 3.15 9.96 7.15
CA PRO A 169 1.91 10.06 7.91
C PRO A 169 1.45 11.48 8.08
N GLY A 170 0.14 11.68 7.94
CA GLY A 170 -0.50 12.98 8.16
C GLY A 170 -0.32 13.96 7.00
N ARG A 171 0.56 13.67 6.03
CA ARG A 171 0.65 14.41 4.76
C ARG A 171 -0.13 13.69 3.66
N ASP A 172 0.14 12.40 3.50
CA ASP A 172 -0.32 11.61 2.36
C ASP A 172 -1.72 11.04 2.57
N VAL A 173 -2.56 11.24 1.57
CA VAL A 173 -3.92 10.69 1.47
C VAL A 173 -3.98 9.77 0.28
N LEU A 174 -4.43 8.55 0.54
CA LEU A 174 -4.69 7.56 -0.49
C LEU A 174 -5.80 8.07 -1.43
N LYS A 175 -5.55 8.05 -2.74
CA LYS A 175 -6.53 8.41 -3.77
C LYS A 175 -6.86 7.31 -4.76
N PHE A 176 -6.00 6.31 -4.92
CA PHE A 176 -6.24 5.13 -5.75
C PHE A 176 -5.48 3.94 -5.18
N GLN A 177 -6.03 2.72 -5.23
CA GLN A 177 -5.37 1.53 -4.70
C GLN A 177 -5.80 0.22 -5.38
N GLN A 178 -4.83 -0.47 -5.93
CA GLN A 178 -4.88 -1.89 -6.31
C GLN A 178 -3.85 -2.64 -5.46
N LEU A 179 -4.32 -3.45 -4.52
CA LEU A 179 -3.44 -4.21 -3.62
C LEU A 179 -2.83 -5.41 -4.34
N PRO A 180 -1.63 -5.88 -3.94
CA PRO A 180 -1.00 -7.03 -4.56
C PRO A 180 -1.73 -8.33 -4.22
N LEU A 181 -1.72 -9.26 -5.18
CA LEU A 181 -2.18 -10.63 -5.02
C LEU A 181 -1.19 -11.44 -4.19
N ASP A 182 -1.36 -11.47 -2.87
CA ASP A 182 -0.44 -12.18 -1.97
C ASP A 182 -1.20 -13.16 -1.07
N ASN A 183 -0.82 -14.44 -1.15
CA ASN A 183 -1.34 -15.53 -0.34
C ASN A 183 -2.87 -15.73 -0.40
N LEU A 184 -3.44 -15.59 -1.59
CA LEU A 184 -4.87 -15.70 -1.77
C LEU A 184 -5.28 -17.17 -1.91
N THR A 185 -6.03 -17.69 -0.93
CA THR A 185 -6.34 -19.12 -0.81
C THR A 185 -7.82 -19.39 -1.04
N TYR A 186 -8.12 -20.34 -1.94
CA TYR A 186 -9.48 -20.81 -2.18
C TYR A 186 -9.56 -22.32 -2.34
N PRO A 187 -10.73 -22.92 -2.06
CA PRO A 187 -11.00 -24.29 -2.47
C PRO A 187 -11.01 -24.38 -4.00
N VAL A 188 -10.26 -25.31 -4.56
CA VAL A 188 -10.19 -25.66 -5.97
C VAL A 188 -10.43 -27.15 -6.09
N GLY A 189 -11.24 -27.57 -7.05
CA GLY A 189 -11.65 -28.96 -7.22
C GLY A 189 -13.11 -29.04 -7.65
N ASP A 190 -13.62 -30.25 -7.74
CA ASP A 190 -14.99 -30.51 -8.17
C ASP A 190 -15.79 -31.23 -7.06
N PRO A 191 -17.13 -31.21 -7.15
CA PRO A 191 -17.98 -31.87 -6.16
C PRO A 191 -17.76 -33.39 -6.02
N ILE A 192 -17.14 -34.04 -7.02
CA ILE A 192 -16.94 -35.49 -7.11
C ILE A 192 -15.62 -35.88 -6.45
N ASN A 193 -14.54 -35.17 -6.74
CA ASN A 193 -13.18 -35.42 -6.26
C ASN A 193 -12.83 -34.65 -4.98
N GLY A 194 -13.72 -33.76 -4.54
CA GLY A 194 -13.54 -32.91 -3.37
C GLY A 194 -12.77 -31.63 -3.69
N TYR A 195 -12.90 -30.65 -2.80
CA TYR A 195 -12.19 -29.38 -2.89
C TYR A 195 -10.88 -29.44 -2.09
N GLN A 196 -9.78 -28.99 -2.70
CA GLN A 196 -8.50 -28.76 -2.05
C GLN A 196 -8.21 -27.26 -2.00
N ASN A 197 -7.70 -26.77 -0.88
CA ASN A 197 -7.29 -25.37 -0.82
C ASN A 197 -6.01 -25.18 -1.64
N LYS A 198 -6.08 -24.32 -2.66
CA LYS A 198 -4.92 -23.85 -3.43
C LYS A 198 -4.69 -22.38 -3.12
N THR A 199 -3.42 -22.03 -2.94
CA THR A 199 -2.97 -20.67 -2.66
C THR A 199 -2.34 -20.09 -3.92
N TYR A 200 -2.64 -18.83 -4.20
CA TYR A 200 -2.17 -18.08 -5.34
C TYR A 200 -1.40 -16.87 -4.84
N TRP A 201 -0.21 -16.69 -5.40
CA TRP A 201 0.75 -15.67 -4.98
C TRP A 201 0.92 -14.57 -6.01
N GLY A 202 0.16 -14.62 -7.10
CA GLY A 202 0.38 -13.75 -8.25
C GLY A 202 1.60 -14.16 -9.07
N HIS A 203 1.85 -13.39 -10.12
CA HIS A 203 3.08 -13.46 -10.90
C HIS A 203 3.48 -12.06 -11.32
N ASP A 204 4.72 -12.00 -11.77
CA ASP A 204 5.34 -10.76 -12.18
C ASP A 204 5.49 -10.63 -13.69
N ASN A 205 5.25 -9.42 -14.20
CA ASN A 205 5.43 -9.11 -15.61
C ASN A 205 6.63 -8.20 -15.82
N PHE A 206 7.51 -8.64 -16.72
CA PHE A 206 8.82 -8.05 -16.93
C PHE A 206 8.75 -6.57 -17.34
N SER A 207 9.40 -5.70 -16.57
CA SER A 207 9.45 -4.25 -16.81
C SER A 207 10.82 -3.69 -16.44
N THR A 208 11.83 -4.06 -17.22
CA THR A 208 13.23 -3.67 -17.00
C THR A 208 13.84 -3.15 -18.30
N ALA A 209 14.63 -2.07 -18.19
CA ALA A 209 15.46 -1.54 -19.25
C ALA A 209 16.92 -1.46 -18.80
N TYR A 210 17.82 -1.84 -19.69
CA TYR A 210 19.25 -1.96 -19.41
C TYR A 210 20.01 -0.80 -20.03
N SER A 211 20.96 -0.25 -19.29
CA SER A 211 21.78 0.84 -19.79
C SER A 211 22.64 0.38 -20.96
N ARG A 212 22.74 1.17 -22.01
CA ARG A 212 23.82 1.10 -22.99
C ARG A 212 24.44 2.46 -23.19
N GLN A 213 25.71 2.46 -23.57
CA GLN A 213 26.39 3.68 -23.99
C GLN A 213 26.21 3.90 -25.49
N THR A 214 25.75 5.08 -25.86
CA THR A 214 25.69 5.53 -27.27
C THR A 214 27.09 5.84 -27.80
N THR A 215 27.23 6.01 -29.12
CA THR A 215 28.49 6.41 -29.76
C THR A 215 29.05 7.74 -29.24
N ASN A 216 28.18 8.61 -28.71
CA ASN A 216 28.55 9.92 -28.16
C ASN A 216 28.89 9.87 -26.66
N GLY A 217 28.89 8.69 -26.06
CA GLY A 217 29.19 8.49 -24.64
C GLY A 217 28.00 8.66 -23.70
N THR A 218 26.84 9.11 -24.19
CA THR A 218 25.59 9.23 -23.40
C THR A 218 25.05 7.86 -23.03
N ILE A 219 24.59 7.72 -21.78
CA ILE A 219 23.89 6.53 -21.29
C ILE A 219 22.41 6.64 -21.63
N VAL A 220 21.87 5.62 -22.29
CA VAL A 220 20.45 5.44 -22.58
C VAL A 220 20.02 4.07 -22.10
N TYR A 221 18.71 3.82 -21.98
CA TYR A 221 18.19 2.51 -21.57
C TYR A 221 17.26 1.96 -22.65
N ASP A 222 17.38 0.66 -22.90
CA ASP A 222 16.49 -0.09 -23.80
C ASP A 222 15.97 -1.32 -23.06
N GLY A 223 14.69 -1.64 -23.24
CA GLY A 223 14.11 -2.85 -22.67
C GLY A 223 12.62 -2.93 -22.81
N ARG A 224 11.97 -3.51 -21.79
CA ARG A 224 10.53 -3.77 -21.78
C ARG A 224 9.86 -2.98 -20.67
N PHE A 225 8.62 -2.60 -20.90
CA PHE A 225 7.80 -1.94 -19.90
C PHE A 225 6.50 -2.70 -19.68
N MET A 226 5.94 -2.49 -18.50
CA MET A 226 4.54 -2.68 -18.17
C MET A 226 3.93 -1.35 -17.76
N ALA A 227 2.68 -1.14 -18.15
CA ALA A 227 1.87 0.01 -17.75
C ALA A 227 0.45 -0.45 -17.46
N ASP A 228 -0.22 0.24 -16.55
CA ASP A 228 -1.61 -0.03 -16.20
C ASP A 228 -2.39 1.27 -16.08
N ASP A 229 -3.70 1.20 -16.29
CA ASP A 229 -4.57 2.36 -16.25
C ASP A 229 -5.10 2.66 -14.84
N PHE A 230 -5.47 3.91 -14.62
CA PHE A 230 -6.15 4.36 -13.42
C PHE A 230 -7.01 5.58 -13.69
N ALA A 231 -8.05 5.73 -12.89
CA ALA A 231 -8.78 6.98 -12.74
C ALA A 231 -9.32 7.07 -11.32
N ASP A 232 -9.21 8.23 -10.68
CA ASP A 232 -9.75 8.46 -9.34
C ASP A 232 -10.62 9.73 -9.24
N LEU A 233 -11.30 9.85 -8.10
CA LEU A 233 -12.28 10.91 -7.85
C LEU A 233 -11.65 12.26 -7.48
N PHE A 234 -10.33 12.33 -7.32
CA PHE A 234 -9.62 13.49 -6.80
C PHE A 234 -8.94 14.29 -7.92
N LYS A 235 -9.01 15.61 -7.82
CA LYS A 235 -8.32 16.55 -8.72
C LYS A 235 -6.94 17.01 -8.21
N SER A 236 -6.53 16.49 -7.06
CA SER A 236 -5.27 16.86 -6.44
C SER A 236 -4.12 16.08 -7.07
N PRO A 237 -2.90 16.63 -7.08
CA PRO A 237 -1.80 15.99 -7.76
C PRO A 237 -1.40 14.67 -7.09
N VAL A 238 -0.84 13.74 -7.87
CA VAL A 238 -0.11 12.59 -7.34
C VAL A 238 1.26 13.07 -6.90
N VAL A 239 1.61 12.78 -5.65
CA VAL A 239 2.89 13.19 -5.04
C VAL A 239 3.74 12.00 -4.60
N HIS A 240 3.09 10.87 -4.35
CA HIS A 240 3.73 9.66 -3.88
C HIS A 240 3.09 8.45 -4.57
N VAL A 241 3.93 7.52 -4.98
CA VAL A 241 3.56 6.27 -5.66
C VAL A 241 4.07 5.11 -4.82
N LYS A 242 3.19 4.16 -4.52
CA LYS A 242 3.52 2.87 -3.94
C LYS A 242 3.22 1.79 -4.97
N TRP A 243 4.10 0.83 -5.17
CA TRP A 243 3.87 -0.28 -6.08
C TRP A 243 4.50 -1.56 -5.55
N TRP A 244 4.12 -2.68 -6.15
CA TRP A 244 4.63 -3.99 -5.78
C TRP A 244 5.22 -4.70 -6.99
N GLY A 245 6.27 -5.46 -6.72
CA GLY A 245 7.02 -6.17 -7.76
C GLY A 245 8.02 -7.13 -7.15
N SER A 246 8.68 -7.87 -8.02
CA SER A 246 9.55 -8.98 -7.70
C SER A 246 10.71 -9.04 -8.70
N TYR A 247 11.71 -9.83 -8.35
CA TYR A 247 12.83 -10.13 -9.22
C TYR A 247 12.62 -11.53 -9.83
N LEU A 248 12.24 -11.57 -11.11
CA LEU A 248 12.22 -12.79 -11.93
C LEU A 248 13.60 -13.43 -12.00
N ALA A 249 14.64 -12.59 -11.97
CA ALA A 249 16.01 -12.96 -11.70
C ALA A 249 16.63 -11.85 -10.82
N PRO A 250 17.22 -12.18 -9.65
CA PRO A 250 17.79 -11.17 -8.76
C PRO A 250 19.07 -10.53 -9.30
N GLY A 251 19.71 -11.15 -10.30
CA GLY A 251 21.01 -10.75 -10.82
C GLY A 251 22.17 -11.09 -9.87
N ASP A 252 23.39 -11.07 -10.41
CA ASP A 252 24.62 -11.41 -9.69
C ASP A 252 25.19 -10.17 -8.98
N GLY A 253 24.39 -9.57 -8.10
CA GLY A 253 24.79 -8.40 -7.29
C GLY A 253 24.75 -7.05 -8.02
N ILE A 254 24.17 -7.00 -9.23
CA ILE A 254 23.84 -5.75 -9.90
C ILE A 254 22.53 -5.22 -9.30
N PRO A 255 22.51 -4.06 -8.63
CA PRO A 255 21.30 -3.56 -7.99
C PRO A 255 20.36 -2.87 -9.00
N VAL A 256 19.06 -2.87 -8.69
CA VAL A 256 18.10 -1.93 -9.26
C VAL A 256 18.02 -0.71 -8.34
N ASP A 257 18.75 0.34 -8.70
CA ASP A 257 18.81 1.59 -7.91
C ASP A 257 18.03 2.75 -8.54
N LYS A 258 17.38 2.51 -9.69
CA LYS A 258 16.61 3.51 -10.43
C LYS A 258 15.33 2.93 -10.98
N PHE A 259 14.28 3.74 -10.96
CA PHE A 259 13.05 3.48 -11.70
C PHE A 259 12.69 4.69 -12.54
N LEU A 260 12.22 4.45 -13.77
CA LEU A 260 11.41 5.41 -14.50
C LEU A 260 9.98 5.32 -13.96
N ILE A 261 9.40 6.46 -13.58
CA ILE A 261 7.97 6.64 -13.37
C ILE A 261 7.45 7.53 -14.50
N SER A 262 6.48 7.05 -15.26
CA SER A 262 5.83 7.81 -16.32
C SER A 262 4.32 7.78 -16.17
N PHE A 263 3.71 8.96 -16.25
CA PHE A 263 2.27 9.13 -16.36
C PHE A 263 1.94 9.51 -17.79
N GLU A 264 0.98 8.81 -18.40
CA GLU A 264 0.65 8.98 -19.81
C GLU A 264 -0.85 9.20 -20.00
N ALA A 265 -1.20 9.91 -21.07
CA ALA A 265 -2.60 10.05 -21.48
C ALA A 265 -3.15 8.72 -22.00
N ASP A 266 -4.45 8.52 -21.86
CA ASP A 266 -5.16 7.39 -22.43
C ASP A 266 -5.31 7.49 -23.96
N ILE A 267 -5.07 6.38 -24.67
CA ILE A 267 -5.58 6.17 -26.03
C ILE A 267 -6.70 5.14 -25.92
N PRO A 268 -7.98 5.55 -25.90
CA PRO A 268 -9.08 4.64 -25.66
C PRO A 268 -9.19 3.60 -26.77
N ALA A 269 -9.73 2.43 -26.43
CA ALA A 269 -10.10 1.42 -27.42
C ALA A 269 -11.08 2.03 -28.46
N ASP A 270 -10.87 1.70 -29.73
CA ASP A 270 -11.80 2.06 -30.80
C ASP A 270 -13.05 1.15 -30.69
N PRO A 271 -14.23 1.69 -30.36
CA PRO A 271 -15.43 0.89 -30.17
C PRO A 271 -15.91 0.20 -31.46
N THR A 272 -15.40 0.63 -32.62
CA THR A 272 -15.72 0.02 -33.92
C THR A 272 -14.79 -1.14 -34.30
N ASN A 273 -13.67 -1.30 -33.60
CA ASN A 273 -12.70 -2.34 -33.83
C ASN A 273 -12.53 -3.23 -32.58
N PRO A 274 -13.11 -4.45 -32.55
CA PRO A 274 -13.03 -5.34 -31.39
C PRO A 274 -11.61 -5.87 -31.10
N ALA A 275 -10.67 -5.72 -32.04
CA ALA A 275 -9.26 -6.04 -31.81
C ALA A 275 -8.47 -4.86 -31.22
N SER A 276 -9.07 -3.68 -31.13
CA SER A 276 -8.45 -2.54 -30.46
C SER A 276 -8.64 -2.66 -28.95
N PHE A 277 -7.68 -2.13 -28.21
CA PHE A 277 -7.64 -2.07 -26.76
C PHE A 277 -7.12 -0.69 -26.36
N SER A 278 -7.48 -0.24 -25.16
CA SER A 278 -6.90 0.99 -24.62
C SER A 278 -5.44 0.79 -24.28
N ARG A 279 -4.63 1.85 -24.39
CA ARG A 279 -3.19 1.77 -24.17
C ARG A 279 -2.57 3.12 -23.79
N PRO A 280 -1.35 3.11 -23.22
CA PRO A 280 -0.61 4.34 -22.96
C PRO A 280 -0.39 5.15 -24.24
N GLY A 281 -0.62 6.46 -24.13
CA GLY A 281 -0.53 7.41 -25.22
C GLY A 281 0.70 8.30 -25.14
N GLN A 282 0.46 9.61 -25.07
CA GLN A 282 1.53 10.59 -24.93
C GLN A 282 1.99 10.65 -23.48
N PRO A 283 3.31 10.55 -23.19
CA PRO A 283 3.83 10.83 -21.87
C PRO A 283 3.52 12.27 -21.43
N LEU A 284 2.87 12.41 -20.27
CA LEU A 284 2.51 13.68 -19.66
C LEU A 284 3.55 14.11 -18.62
N LEU A 285 4.16 13.14 -17.92
CA LEU A 285 5.21 13.36 -16.95
C LEU A 285 6.15 12.15 -16.94
N ASN A 286 7.46 12.40 -17.01
CA ASN A 286 8.49 11.38 -16.87
C ASN A 286 9.46 11.78 -15.76
N GLN A 287 9.79 10.86 -14.86
CA GLN A 287 10.80 11.08 -13.83
C GLN A 287 11.64 9.83 -13.63
N ILE A 288 12.94 10.02 -13.41
CA ILE A 288 13.79 8.97 -12.87
C ILE A 288 13.93 9.22 -11.37
N ILE A 289 13.53 8.21 -10.59
CA ILE A 289 13.71 8.21 -9.14
C ILE A 289 14.86 7.27 -8.77
N THR A 290 15.56 7.59 -7.69
CA THR A 290 16.75 6.83 -7.25
C THR A 290 16.55 6.24 -5.86
N ARG A 291 17.16 5.09 -5.57
CA ARG A 291 17.06 4.48 -4.24
C ARG A 291 17.60 5.43 -3.16
N GLY A 292 16.83 5.69 -2.11
CA GLY A 292 17.21 6.65 -1.07
C GLY A 292 16.13 6.90 -0.01
N PRO A 293 16.44 7.66 1.05
CA PRO A 293 15.48 7.97 2.11
C PRO A 293 14.35 8.85 1.61
N LEU A 294 13.11 8.51 1.97
CA LEU A 294 11.92 9.29 1.59
C LEU A 294 11.86 10.63 2.33
N SER A 295 11.67 11.70 1.57
CA SER A 295 11.27 13.01 2.10
C SER A 295 10.45 13.74 1.03
N PRO A 296 9.62 14.74 1.40
CA PRO A 296 8.77 15.41 0.43
C PRO A 296 9.53 15.91 -0.79
N GLY A 297 9.12 15.44 -1.97
CA GLY A 297 9.72 15.91 -3.21
C GLY A 297 11.11 15.33 -3.51
N SER A 298 11.55 14.28 -2.81
CA SER A 298 12.94 13.83 -2.86
C SER A 298 13.34 13.18 -4.17
N GLY A 299 12.39 12.69 -4.97
CA GLY A 299 12.71 11.92 -6.16
C GLY A 299 13.39 10.59 -5.82
N THR A 300 13.10 10.04 -4.64
CA THR A 300 13.73 8.80 -4.17
C THR A 300 12.70 7.71 -3.89
N PHE A 301 13.18 6.46 -3.86
CA PHE A 301 12.37 5.33 -3.41
C PHE A 301 13.05 4.47 -2.34
N THR A 302 12.24 3.78 -1.56
CA THR A 302 12.64 2.67 -0.68
C THR A 302 12.07 1.35 -1.20
N GLU A 303 12.78 0.26 -0.92
CA GLU A 303 12.37 -1.11 -1.26
C GLU A 303 12.32 -1.93 0.04
N LYS A 304 11.28 -2.74 0.21
CA LYS A 304 11.11 -3.61 1.38
C LYS A 304 10.51 -4.95 0.99
N PRO A 305 11.13 -6.10 1.35
CA PRO A 305 10.49 -7.40 1.16
C PRO A 305 9.27 -7.51 2.09
N ILE A 306 8.12 -7.92 1.55
CA ILE A 306 6.87 -8.06 2.30
C ILE A 306 6.33 -9.49 2.35
N SER A 307 6.67 -10.32 1.36
CA SER A 307 6.27 -11.73 1.30
C SER A 307 7.37 -12.54 0.62
N PRO A 308 7.70 -13.76 1.10
CA PRO A 308 8.66 -14.63 0.43
C PRO A 308 8.11 -15.26 -0.85
N GLY A 309 6.83 -15.03 -1.18
CA GLY A 309 6.13 -15.74 -2.24
C GLY A 309 5.87 -17.21 -1.92
N GLY A 310 5.49 -17.98 -2.94
CA GLY A 310 5.29 -19.41 -2.83
C GLY A 310 5.17 -20.12 -4.17
N ASP A 311 4.86 -21.41 -4.13
CA ASP A 311 4.70 -22.27 -5.31
C ASP A 311 3.68 -21.66 -6.30
N PRO A 312 3.95 -21.68 -7.62
CA PRO A 312 5.08 -22.33 -8.30
C PRO A 312 6.32 -21.46 -8.51
N LEU A 313 6.26 -20.16 -8.24
CA LEU A 313 7.30 -19.21 -8.66
C LEU A 313 8.35 -18.92 -7.57
N PHE A 314 7.96 -18.94 -6.29
CA PHE A 314 8.83 -18.59 -5.16
C PHE A 314 9.48 -17.20 -5.29
N GLU A 315 8.77 -16.29 -5.96
CA GLU A 315 9.15 -14.91 -6.19
C GLU A 315 8.95 -14.09 -4.90
N THR A 316 10.04 -13.55 -4.34
CA THR A 316 9.92 -12.67 -3.16
C THR A 316 9.25 -11.36 -3.59
N LEU A 317 8.15 -11.02 -2.94
CA LEU A 317 7.40 -9.81 -3.21
C LEU A 317 8.00 -8.64 -2.43
N TYR A 318 8.26 -7.55 -3.13
CA TYR A 318 8.75 -6.30 -2.58
C TYR A 318 7.69 -5.21 -2.70
N GLU A 319 7.60 -4.39 -1.65
CA GLU A 319 6.90 -3.12 -1.67
C GLU A 319 7.92 -2.00 -1.96
N TYR A 320 7.54 -1.13 -2.88
CA TYR A 320 8.29 0.05 -3.26
C TYR A 320 7.48 1.29 -2.93
N ASN A 321 8.15 2.28 -2.35
CA ASN A 321 7.54 3.55 -1.99
C ASN A 321 8.39 4.67 -2.54
N ALA A 322 7.79 5.61 -3.26
CA ALA A 322 8.50 6.71 -3.88
C ALA A 322 7.82 8.05 -3.67
N GLU A 323 8.66 9.06 -3.45
CA GLU A 323 8.31 10.47 -3.52
C GLU A 323 8.66 10.98 -4.90
N LEU A 324 7.69 11.55 -5.61
CA LEU A 324 7.96 12.26 -6.87
C LEU A 324 8.77 13.53 -6.59
N HIS A 325 9.47 14.06 -7.60
CA HIS A 325 10.26 15.28 -7.47
C HIS A 325 9.37 16.48 -7.15
N LEU A 326 9.84 17.36 -6.25
CA LEU A 326 9.11 18.58 -5.88
C LEU A 326 8.86 19.48 -7.10
N GLY A 327 7.64 19.98 -7.27
CA GLY A 327 7.27 20.82 -8.39
C GLY A 327 7.09 20.07 -9.71
N ALA A 328 7.29 18.76 -9.71
CA ALA A 328 7.01 17.86 -10.82
C ALA A 328 5.87 16.89 -10.47
N GLU A 329 4.97 17.26 -9.56
CA GLU A 329 3.84 16.41 -9.19
C GLU A 329 2.89 16.19 -10.38
N PHE A 330 2.26 15.03 -10.47
CA PHE A 330 1.35 14.73 -11.58
C PHE A 330 -0.03 15.35 -11.32
N ASN A 331 -0.33 16.45 -12.02
CA ASN A 331 -1.61 17.14 -11.94
C ASN A 331 -2.66 16.45 -12.83
N GLN A 332 -3.34 15.45 -12.26
CA GLN A 332 -4.42 14.74 -12.95
C GLN A 332 -5.76 15.48 -12.88
N VAL A 333 -6.67 15.11 -13.77
CA VAL A 333 -8.10 15.46 -13.72
C VAL A 333 -8.88 14.31 -13.08
N ALA A 334 -9.88 14.63 -12.25
CA ALA A 334 -10.75 13.60 -11.66
C ALA A 334 -11.65 12.93 -12.71
N ASN A 335 -11.80 11.61 -12.61
CA ASN A 335 -12.51 10.74 -13.56
C ASN A 335 -11.95 10.78 -14.99
N GLU A 336 -10.68 11.12 -15.15
CA GLU A 336 -9.96 10.96 -16.41
C GLU A 336 -9.03 9.75 -16.29
N VAL A 337 -8.97 8.97 -17.36
CA VAL A 337 -8.14 7.77 -17.44
C VAL A 337 -6.73 8.19 -17.78
N TYR A 338 -5.79 7.71 -16.97
CA TYR A 338 -4.37 7.88 -17.19
C TYR A 338 -3.69 6.52 -17.08
N TRP A 339 -2.47 6.44 -17.59
CA TRP A 339 -1.63 5.26 -17.49
C TRP A 339 -0.44 5.53 -16.58
N LEU A 340 -0.13 4.57 -15.71
CA LEU A 340 1.09 4.54 -14.92
C LEU A 340 2.03 3.49 -15.48
N LYS A 341 3.22 3.92 -15.87
CA LYS A 341 4.33 3.05 -16.28
C LYS A 341 5.47 3.14 -15.29
N ILE A 342 5.95 2.00 -14.83
CA ILE A 342 7.13 1.89 -13.98
C ILE A 342 8.11 0.90 -14.59
N VAL A 343 9.36 1.32 -14.79
CA VAL A 343 10.41 0.50 -15.42
C VAL A 343 11.66 0.54 -14.55
N ALA A 344 12.19 -0.62 -14.17
CA ALA A 344 13.49 -0.72 -13.52
C ALA A 344 14.59 -0.32 -14.52
N LEU A 345 15.43 0.64 -14.15
CA LEU A 345 16.56 1.07 -14.97
C LEU A 345 17.86 0.50 -14.40
N VAL A 346 18.43 -0.47 -15.09
CA VAL A 346 19.60 -1.22 -14.64
C VAL A 346 20.86 -0.65 -15.27
N ASP A 347 21.75 -0.11 -14.43
CA ASP A 347 23.08 0.31 -14.85
C ASP A 347 23.99 -0.92 -14.99
N LEU A 348 24.35 -1.27 -16.23
CA LEU A 348 25.24 -2.37 -16.51
C LEU A 348 26.70 -1.96 -16.22
N PRO A 349 27.50 -2.85 -15.61
CA PRO A 349 28.93 -2.64 -15.46
C PRO A 349 29.64 -2.44 -16.80
N ALA A 350 30.72 -1.65 -16.79
CA ALA A 350 31.55 -1.46 -17.97
C ALA A 350 32.09 -2.81 -18.48
N GLY A 351 32.03 -3.02 -19.80
CA GLY A 351 32.48 -4.25 -20.44
C GLY A 351 31.41 -5.34 -20.60
N VAL A 352 30.21 -5.16 -20.03
CA VAL A 352 29.06 -6.02 -20.35
C VAL A 352 28.56 -5.67 -21.76
N PRO A 353 28.43 -6.65 -22.68
CA PRO A 353 27.89 -6.40 -24.01
C PRO A 353 26.41 -6.01 -23.93
N PRO A 354 25.85 -5.40 -25.00
CA PRO A 354 24.41 -5.14 -25.07
C PRO A 354 23.60 -6.40 -24.76
N ILE A 355 22.58 -6.24 -23.91
CA ILE A 355 21.71 -7.33 -23.47
C ILE A 355 20.65 -7.59 -24.56
N ASP A 356 20.42 -8.86 -24.88
CA ASP A 356 19.22 -9.26 -25.62
C ASP A 356 18.01 -9.07 -24.70
N ILE A 357 17.18 -8.06 -25.00
CA ILE A 357 16.04 -7.68 -24.18
C ILE A 357 14.91 -8.73 -24.18
N GLU A 358 14.90 -9.64 -25.16
CA GLU A 358 13.92 -10.73 -25.23
C GLU A 358 14.38 -11.94 -24.40
N ASN A 359 15.69 -12.11 -24.19
CA ASN A 359 16.28 -13.19 -23.41
C ASN A 359 17.42 -12.67 -22.53
N PRO A 360 17.13 -11.77 -21.56
CA PRO A 360 18.16 -11.23 -20.69
C PRO A 360 18.84 -12.35 -19.90
N PRO A 361 20.18 -12.34 -19.78
CA PRO A 361 20.89 -13.37 -19.05
C PRO A 361 20.57 -13.29 -17.55
N SER A 362 20.60 -14.42 -16.84
CA SER A 362 20.20 -14.47 -15.42
C SER A 362 21.11 -13.68 -14.46
N PHE A 363 22.32 -13.30 -14.90
CA PHE A 363 23.24 -12.51 -14.08
C PHE A 363 22.85 -11.03 -14.01
N VAL A 364 21.99 -10.54 -14.93
CA VAL A 364 21.40 -9.20 -14.79
C VAL A 364 20.05 -9.31 -14.08
N PRO A 365 19.72 -8.36 -13.21
CA PRO A 365 18.41 -8.35 -12.55
C PRO A 365 17.30 -8.20 -13.61
N GLN A 366 16.21 -8.91 -13.37
CA GLN A 366 14.98 -8.84 -14.13
C GLN A 366 13.87 -8.53 -13.15
N TRP A 367 13.45 -7.27 -13.10
CA TRP A 367 12.37 -6.83 -12.25
C TRP A 367 11.05 -6.83 -13.00
N GLY A 368 9.98 -7.20 -12.31
CA GLY A 368 8.63 -7.21 -12.84
C GLY A 368 7.61 -6.55 -11.92
N TRP A 369 6.48 -6.18 -12.51
CA TRP A 369 5.30 -5.70 -11.80
C TRP A 369 4.49 -6.85 -11.26
N HIS A 370 4.07 -6.73 -10.01
CA HIS A 370 3.18 -7.70 -9.39
C HIS A 370 1.72 -7.44 -9.72
N ASN A 371 0.95 -8.53 -9.78
CA ASN A 371 -0.47 -8.51 -10.04
C ASN A 371 -1.32 -7.90 -8.93
N ARG A 372 -2.38 -7.21 -9.33
CA ARG A 372 -3.49 -6.86 -8.44
C ARG A 372 -4.17 -8.11 -7.89
N ASP A 373 -4.54 -8.07 -6.61
CA ASP A 373 -5.57 -8.91 -6.03
C ASP A 373 -6.95 -8.52 -6.57
N TYR A 374 -7.36 -9.19 -7.63
CA TYR A 374 -8.65 -8.99 -8.30
C TYR A 374 -9.86 -9.31 -7.41
N THR A 375 -9.69 -9.88 -6.21
CA THR A 375 -10.82 -10.11 -5.29
C THR A 375 -11.12 -8.89 -4.41
N LYS A 376 -10.28 -7.86 -4.45
CA LYS A 376 -10.42 -6.64 -3.66
C LYS A 376 -10.90 -5.46 -4.52
N PHE A 377 -12.10 -4.98 -4.23
CA PHE A 377 -12.68 -3.79 -4.85
C PHE A 377 -11.95 -2.51 -4.44
N ASN A 378 -11.61 -1.65 -5.41
CA ASN A 378 -11.04 -0.33 -5.16
C ASN A 378 -12.15 0.74 -5.06
N ALA A 379 -12.55 1.07 -3.83
CA ALA A 379 -13.60 2.08 -3.60
C ALA A 379 -13.18 3.53 -3.91
N LEU A 380 -11.91 3.78 -4.23
CA LEU A 380 -11.39 5.11 -4.57
C LEU A 380 -11.25 5.33 -6.08
N ALA A 381 -11.33 4.25 -6.87
CA ALA A 381 -11.34 4.34 -8.32
C ALA A 381 -12.63 4.96 -8.84
N SER A 382 -12.54 5.55 -10.03
CA SER A 382 -13.71 6.04 -10.76
C SER A 382 -14.56 4.87 -11.27
N THR A 383 -15.87 5.09 -11.34
CA THR A 383 -16.85 4.08 -11.78
C THR A 383 -17.80 4.67 -12.83
N SER A 384 -18.57 3.81 -13.49
CA SER A 384 -19.59 4.22 -14.46
C SER A 384 -20.65 5.14 -13.80
N PRO A 385 -21.12 6.21 -14.49
CA PRO A 385 -20.86 6.55 -15.89
C PRO A 385 -19.64 7.45 -16.12
N ALA A 386 -18.91 7.84 -15.08
CA ALA A 386 -17.82 8.81 -15.21
C ALA A 386 -16.62 8.23 -15.96
N VAL A 387 -16.27 6.98 -15.65
CA VAL A 387 -15.35 6.14 -16.43
C VAL A 387 -16.08 4.82 -16.70
N ASN A 388 -16.17 4.41 -17.96
CA ASN A 388 -16.96 3.24 -18.35
C ASN A 388 -16.04 2.12 -18.89
N PRO A 389 -15.98 0.95 -18.23
CA PRO A 389 -16.76 0.56 -17.04
C PRO A 389 -16.20 1.12 -15.72
N GLY A 390 -14.95 1.59 -15.69
CA GLY A 390 -14.25 1.96 -14.47
C GLY A 390 -14.03 0.74 -13.57
N GLU A 391 -13.96 0.95 -12.26
CA GLU A 391 -13.92 -0.17 -11.29
C GLU A 391 -15.30 -0.85 -11.24
N HIS A 392 -15.34 -2.15 -11.53
CA HIS A 392 -16.59 -2.91 -11.59
C HIS A 392 -16.39 -4.39 -11.26
N LEU A 393 -17.51 -5.10 -11.03
CA LEU A 393 -17.52 -6.56 -10.91
C LEU A 393 -17.47 -7.19 -12.30
N ALA A 394 -16.30 -7.69 -12.69
CA ALA A 394 -16.10 -8.36 -13.97
C ALA A 394 -16.72 -9.77 -13.99
N GLY A 395 -16.75 -10.45 -12.84
CA GLY A 395 -17.31 -11.79 -12.77
C GLY A 395 -17.13 -12.48 -11.42
N PHE A 396 -17.15 -13.81 -11.47
CA PHE A 396 -16.95 -14.67 -10.30
C PHE A 396 -15.99 -15.80 -10.65
N LEU A 397 -15.15 -16.22 -9.71
CA LEU A 397 -14.37 -17.45 -9.90
C LEU A 397 -15.30 -18.67 -9.88
N ASN A 398 -15.16 -19.54 -10.87
CA ASN A 398 -15.84 -20.83 -10.95
C ASN A 398 -14.80 -21.94 -10.65
N PRO A 399 -15.11 -23.00 -9.88
CA PRO A 399 -16.42 -23.40 -9.33
C PRO A 399 -16.76 -22.86 -7.96
N THR A 400 -15.89 -22.06 -7.34
CA THR A 400 -16.08 -21.61 -5.96
C THR A 400 -17.15 -20.53 -5.87
N PRO A 401 -18.39 -20.85 -5.43
CA PRO A 401 -19.47 -19.89 -5.50
C PRO A 401 -19.19 -18.69 -4.58
N GLY A 402 -19.32 -17.48 -5.12
CA GLY A 402 -19.30 -16.23 -4.35
C GLY A 402 -17.97 -15.48 -4.31
N VAL A 403 -16.88 -16.00 -4.87
CA VAL A 403 -15.63 -15.21 -5.01
C VAL A 403 -15.78 -14.26 -6.18
N ARG A 404 -15.80 -12.96 -5.88
CA ARG A 404 -15.96 -11.87 -6.85
C ARG A 404 -14.62 -11.55 -7.51
N VAL A 405 -14.67 -11.26 -8.80
CA VAL A 405 -13.54 -10.76 -9.59
C VAL A 405 -13.84 -9.33 -10.00
N TYR A 406 -13.04 -8.40 -9.50
CA TYR A 406 -13.08 -6.99 -9.82
C TYR A 406 -11.99 -6.66 -10.83
N HIS A 407 -12.29 -5.68 -11.68
CA HIS A 407 -11.41 -5.20 -12.73
C HIS A 407 -11.60 -3.70 -12.86
N PHE A 408 -10.50 -2.98 -13.15
CA PHE A 408 -10.56 -1.59 -13.54
C PHE A 408 -10.40 -1.50 -15.06
N GLN A 409 -11.42 -0.94 -15.72
CA GLN A 409 -11.44 -0.58 -17.15
C GLN A 409 -10.79 -1.56 -18.15
N ASP A 410 -9.51 -1.38 -18.50
CA ASP A 410 -8.81 -2.04 -19.61
C ASP A 410 -7.59 -2.85 -19.14
N ASN A 411 -6.93 -3.56 -20.05
CA ASN A 411 -5.77 -4.39 -19.73
C ASN A 411 -4.51 -3.58 -19.45
N ALA A 412 -3.75 -4.03 -18.45
CA ALA A 412 -2.33 -3.73 -18.40
C ALA A 412 -1.67 -4.06 -19.74
N VAL A 413 -0.71 -3.22 -20.14
CA VAL A 413 -0.06 -3.28 -21.45
C VAL A 413 1.44 -3.49 -21.26
N ALA A 414 1.98 -4.47 -21.99
CA ALA A 414 3.41 -4.67 -22.16
C ALA A 414 3.88 -4.08 -23.48
N GLY A 415 5.13 -3.61 -23.51
CA GLY A 415 5.76 -3.17 -24.77
C GLY A 415 7.27 -2.96 -24.65
N GLN A 416 7.89 -2.45 -25.70
CA GLN A 416 9.30 -2.03 -25.67
C GLN A 416 9.43 -0.55 -25.32
N VAL A 417 10.48 -0.21 -24.58
CA VAL A 417 10.78 1.16 -24.16
C VAL A 417 12.23 1.54 -24.45
N PHE A 418 12.42 2.76 -24.91
CA PHE A 418 13.69 3.46 -24.93
C PHE A 418 13.61 4.68 -24.00
N VAL A 419 14.62 4.87 -23.17
CA VAL A 419 14.72 5.99 -22.23
C VAL A 419 16.04 6.71 -22.44
N ASP A 420 15.97 7.99 -22.74
CA ASP A 420 17.13 8.89 -22.70
C ASP A 420 17.02 9.80 -21.46
N PRO A 421 17.84 9.57 -20.41
CA PRO A 421 17.89 10.41 -19.22
C PRO A 421 18.35 11.85 -19.49
N ALA A 422 19.13 12.08 -20.56
CA ALA A 422 19.51 13.44 -20.95
C ALA A 422 18.29 14.25 -21.40
N GLY A 423 17.24 13.53 -21.82
CA GLY A 423 15.89 14.02 -21.82
C GLY A 423 15.52 14.91 -22.99
N GLN A 424 14.37 15.55 -22.83
CA GLN A 424 13.91 16.66 -23.64
C GLN A 424 13.69 17.86 -22.74
N THR A 425 13.99 19.05 -23.26
CA THR A 425 13.65 20.30 -22.58
C THR A 425 12.21 20.66 -22.90
N LEU A 426 11.36 20.70 -21.88
CA LEU A 426 9.98 21.18 -21.98
C LEU A 426 9.96 22.70 -22.26
N PRO A 427 8.83 23.27 -22.75
CA PRO A 427 8.74 24.70 -23.07
C PRO A 427 9.05 25.64 -21.90
N ASP A 428 8.92 25.17 -20.66
CA ASP A 428 9.24 25.89 -19.42
C ASP A 428 10.73 25.80 -19.03
N GLY A 429 11.55 25.07 -19.79
CA GLY A 429 12.97 24.84 -19.54
C GLY A 429 13.28 23.61 -18.68
N THR A 430 12.26 22.91 -18.18
CA THR A 430 12.44 21.69 -17.38
C THR A 430 12.97 20.56 -18.25
N VAL A 431 14.05 19.90 -17.83
CA VAL A 431 14.57 18.71 -18.51
C VAL A 431 13.90 17.48 -17.90
N VAL A 432 13.16 16.73 -18.72
CA VAL A 432 12.53 15.47 -18.34
C VAL A 432 13.08 14.32 -19.18
N PRO A 433 13.20 13.10 -18.65
CA PRO A 433 13.59 11.94 -19.45
C PRO A 433 12.72 11.82 -20.71
N LEU A 434 13.39 11.58 -21.84
CA LEU A 434 12.70 11.29 -23.09
C LEU A 434 12.37 9.81 -23.07
N VAL A 435 11.08 9.50 -23.20
CA VAL A 435 10.57 8.13 -23.23
C VAL A 435 9.99 7.92 -24.62
N LEU A 436 10.56 6.97 -25.35
CA LEU A 436 10.06 6.53 -26.64
C LEU A 436 9.51 5.11 -26.50
N GLN A 437 8.34 4.90 -27.09
CA GLN A 437 7.65 3.62 -27.13
C GLN A 437 7.09 3.42 -28.53
N GLU A 438 7.07 2.18 -29.01
CA GLU A 438 6.48 1.86 -30.30
C GLU A 438 5.02 1.40 -30.09
N PRO A 439 4.01 2.15 -30.51
CA PRO A 439 2.61 1.81 -30.26
C PRO A 439 2.17 0.48 -30.87
N LEU A 440 2.83 0.04 -31.94
CA LEU A 440 2.56 -1.23 -32.61
C LEU A 440 3.19 -2.44 -31.89
N SER A 441 4.12 -2.20 -30.98
CA SER A 441 4.77 -3.24 -30.16
C SER A 441 4.01 -3.56 -28.87
N MET A 442 2.97 -2.76 -28.58
CA MET A 442 2.17 -2.90 -27.36
C MET A 442 1.21 -4.07 -27.46
N ALA A 443 1.10 -4.84 -26.38
CA ALA A 443 0.16 -5.95 -26.27
C ALA A 443 -0.52 -5.95 -24.90
N PRO A 444 -1.84 -6.24 -24.83
CA PRO A 444 -2.52 -6.44 -23.56
C PRO A 444 -1.97 -7.69 -22.87
N THR A 445 -1.91 -7.66 -21.55
CA THR A 445 -1.55 -8.81 -20.73
C THR A 445 -2.77 -9.36 -20.00
N TYR A 446 -2.64 -10.60 -19.53
CA TYR A 446 -3.72 -11.37 -18.93
C TYR A 446 -3.17 -12.15 -17.73
N TYR A 447 -4.05 -12.43 -16.78
CA TYR A 447 -3.70 -13.31 -15.68
C TYR A 447 -3.31 -14.71 -16.20
N ARG A 448 -2.43 -15.39 -15.45
CA ARG A 448 -1.97 -16.73 -15.73
C ARG A 448 -2.75 -17.74 -14.91
N ASP A 449 -3.32 -18.69 -15.63
CA ASP A 449 -3.91 -19.88 -15.05
C ASP A 449 -2.93 -20.61 -14.14
N ASP A 450 -3.47 -21.15 -13.05
CA ASP A 450 -2.75 -21.92 -12.04
C ASP A 450 -1.67 -21.19 -11.24
N VAL A 451 -1.37 -19.94 -11.59
CA VAL A 451 -0.42 -19.06 -10.91
C VAL A 451 -1.12 -17.90 -10.19
N ASP A 452 -2.01 -17.19 -10.90
CA ASP A 452 -2.79 -16.07 -10.32
C ASP A 452 -4.15 -16.49 -9.82
N GLY A 453 -4.68 -17.57 -10.37
CA GLY A 453 -6.02 -18.03 -10.07
C GLY A 453 -6.27 -19.41 -10.66
N PRO A 454 -7.43 -20.00 -10.38
CA PRO A 454 -7.79 -21.30 -10.92
C PRO A 454 -7.72 -21.31 -12.45
N GLY A 455 -6.86 -22.16 -12.99
CA GLY A 455 -6.87 -22.57 -14.38
C GLY A 455 -7.83 -23.74 -14.57
N ILE A 456 -8.56 -23.78 -15.67
CA ILE A 456 -9.43 -24.92 -15.96
C ILE A 456 -8.59 -26.01 -16.65
N ALA A 457 -8.04 -26.94 -15.86
CA ALA A 457 -7.67 -28.25 -16.38
C ALA A 457 -8.85 -29.23 -16.15
N GLY A 458 -9.73 -29.38 -17.14
CA GLY A 458 -10.67 -30.52 -17.22
C GLY A 458 -12.11 -30.33 -16.71
N LEU A 459 -12.52 -29.15 -16.27
CA LEU A 459 -13.91 -28.86 -15.88
C LEU A 459 -14.58 -27.93 -16.90
N SER A 460 -15.67 -28.35 -17.53
CA SER A 460 -16.42 -27.58 -18.53
C SER A 460 -17.21 -26.42 -17.92
N GLY A 461 -16.51 -25.46 -17.31
CA GLY A 461 -17.03 -24.20 -16.77
C GLY A 461 -16.63 -22.99 -17.63
N PRO A 462 -17.44 -21.91 -17.67
CA PRO A 462 -17.25 -20.78 -18.59
C PRO A 462 -16.21 -19.72 -18.18
N ILE A 463 -15.43 -19.89 -17.11
CA ILE A 463 -14.56 -18.82 -16.60
C ILE A 463 -13.16 -19.36 -16.29
N VAL A 464 -12.17 -18.91 -17.06
CA VAL A 464 -10.75 -19.24 -16.89
C VAL A 464 -9.98 -17.96 -16.57
N MET A 465 -9.05 -18.00 -15.60
CA MET A 465 -8.42 -16.77 -15.10
C MET A 465 -7.73 -15.97 -16.22
N HIS A 466 -7.11 -16.65 -17.19
CA HIS A 466 -6.50 -16.03 -18.36
C HIS A 466 -7.45 -15.29 -19.31
N THR A 467 -8.76 -15.43 -19.15
CA THR A 467 -9.73 -14.63 -19.91
C THR A 467 -9.96 -13.25 -19.31
N TYR A 468 -9.55 -13.04 -18.05
CA TYR A 468 -9.58 -11.73 -17.44
C TYR A 468 -8.35 -10.95 -17.80
N SER A 469 -8.62 -9.72 -18.23
CA SER A 469 -7.66 -8.65 -18.26
C SER A 469 -6.89 -8.54 -16.94
N GLN A 470 -5.59 -8.29 -17.05
CA GLN A 470 -4.71 -8.17 -15.90
C GLN A 470 -4.64 -6.71 -15.43
N ASP A 471 -4.75 -6.52 -14.12
CA ASP A 471 -4.43 -5.26 -13.44
C ASP A 471 -3.13 -5.43 -12.63
N LEU A 472 -2.38 -4.35 -12.47
CA LEU A 472 -1.15 -4.28 -11.71
C LEU A 472 -1.39 -3.72 -10.30
N ALA A 473 -0.50 -4.06 -9.37
CA ALA A 473 -0.61 -3.60 -8.00
C ALA A 473 0.12 -2.27 -7.79
N PHE A 474 -0.63 -1.21 -7.52
CA PHE A 474 -0.09 0.08 -7.07
C PHE A 474 -1.10 0.91 -6.27
N ALA A 475 -0.59 1.94 -5.61
CA ALA A 475 -1.37 2.91 -4.89
C ALA A 475 -0.83 4.32 -5.13
N LEU A 476 -1.75 5.27 -5.30
CA LEU A 476 -1.43 6.67 -5.54
C LEU A 476 -1.86 7.51 -4.34
N TYR A 477 -1.03 8.48 -4.01
CA TYR A 477 -1.24 9.38 -2.88
C TYR A 477 -1.17 10.83 -3.32
N THR A 478 -1.94 11.65 -2.61
CA THR A 478 -1.97 13.10 -2.74
C THR A 478 -1.74 13.74 -1.39
N VAL A 479 -1.50 15.06 -1.35
CA VAL A 479 -1.37 15.78 -0.08
C VAL A 479 -2.72 16.29 0.41
N VAL A 480 -2.99 16.21 1.72
CA VAL A 480 -4.03 17.06 2.33
C VAL A 480 -3.56 18.51 2.19
N PRO A 481 -4.39 19.46 1.75
CA PRO A 481 -4.12 20.87 1.98
C PRO A 481 -3.92 21.08 3.49
N GLU A 482 -2.68 21.29 3.92
CA GLU A 482 -2.31 21.24 5.33
C GLU A 482 -3.23 22.12 6.21
N PRO A 483 -3.91 21.58 7.24
CA PRO A 483 -4.60 22.37 8.25
C PRO A 483 -3.66 23.33 8.98
N THR A 484 -2.35 23.03 9.02
CA THR A 484 -1.31 23.87 9.61
C THR A 484 -1.14 25.20 8.89
N SER A 485 -1.34 25.25 7.57
CA SER A 485 -1.38 26.54 6.85
C SER A 485 -2.58 27.38 7.31
N VAL A 486 -3.73 26.74 7.56
CA VAL A 486 -4.91 27.38 8.17
C VAL A 486 -4.63 27.78 9.61
N LEU A 487 -3.94 26.96 10.40
CA LEU A 487 -3.62 27.24 11.80
C LEU A 487 -2.59 28.38 11.91
N LEU A 488 -1.57 28.42 11.06
CA LEU A 488 -0.59 29.48 10.95
C LEU A 488 -1.23 30.79 10.46
N LEU A 489 -2.15 30.70 9.49
CA LEU A 489 -2.95 31.85 9.09
C LEU A 489 -3.81 32.35 10.23
N MET A 490 -4.50 31.47 10.96
CA MET A 490 -5.36 31.83 12.08
C MET A 490 -4.58 32.39 13.26
N THR A 491 -3.40 31.85 13.57
CA THR A 491 -2.51 32.37 14.61
C THR A 491 -1.87 33.69 14.19
N GLY A 492 -1.47 33.84 12.93
CA GLY A 492 -1.01 35.10 12.36
C GLY A 492 -2.08 36.19 12.40
N LEU A 493 -3.32 35.86 12.03
CA LEU A 493 -4.47 36.75 12.15
C LEU A 493 -4.73 37.13 13.62
N ALA A 494 -4.75 36.16 14.53
CA ALA A 494 -4.93 36.42 15.96
C ALA A 494 -3.84 37.34 16.53
N ALA A 495 -2.58 37.14 16.15
CA ALA A 495 -1.46 38.00 16.55
C ALA A 495 -1.60 39.42 15.98
N ALA A 496 -2.03 39.56 14.72
CA ALA A 496 -2.29 40.87 14.10
C ALA A 496 -3.43 41.63 14.81
N PHE A 497 -4.51 40.94 15.18
CA PHE A 497 -5.62 41.53 15.94
C PHE A 497 -5.20 41.91 17.37
N ALA A 498 -4.43 41.05 18.05
CA ALA A 498 -3.91 41.34 19.39
C ALA A 498 -2.95 42.54 19.37
N GLY A 499 -2.10 42.67 18.34
CA GLY A 499 -1.16 43.78 18.18
C GLY A 499 -1.82 45.14 17.92
N ARG A 500 -3.02 45.16 17.32
CA ARG A 500 -3.78 46.40 17.06
C ARG A 500 -4.52 46.93 18.29
N SER A 501 -4.61 46.18 19.38
CA SER A 501 -5.28 46.60 20.62
C SER A 501 -4.45 47.56 21.49
N ARG A 502 -3.59 48.41 20.89
CA ARG A 502 -3.00 49.53 21.64
C ARG A 502 -4.10 50.56 21.90
N PRO A 503 -4.45 50.84 23.17
CA PRO A 503 -5.40 51.89 23.48
C PRO A 503 -4.82 53.19 22.95
N TRP A 504 -5.57 53.84 22.08
CA TRP A 504 -5.36 55.24 21.72
C TRP A 504 -5.71 56.09 22.95
N ALA A 505 -4.88 55.99 23.99
CA ALA A 505 -4.99 56.76 25.21
C ALA A 505 -4.46 58.16 24.89
N ARG A 506 -5.41 58.96 24.39
CA ARG A 506 -5.53 60.42 24.45
C ARG A 506 -4.35 61.12 25.14
N HIS A 507 -3.57 61.83 24.34
CA HIS A 507 -2.95 63.07 24.80
C HIS A 507 -4.06 64.04 25.22
N ARG A 508 -4.13 64.35 26.52
CA ARG A 508 -4.61 65.62 27.05
C ARG A 508 -3.66 66.08 28.12
#